data_AF-A0A2U3CCW3-F1
#
_entry.id   AF-A0A2U3CCW3-F1
#
_cell.length_a   1.000
_cell.length_b   1.000
_cell.length_c   1.000
_cell.angle_alpha   90.00
_cell.angle_beta   90.00
_cell.angle_gamma   90.00
#
_symmetry.space_group_name_H-M   'P 1'
#
loop_
_entity.id
_entity.type
_entity.pdbx_description
1 polymer ?
#
loop_
_entity_poly.entity_id
_entity_poly.type
_entity_poly.pdbx_seq_one_letter_code
_entity_poly.pdbx_strand_id
1 'polypeptide(L)' 'MLAGNVDTTHILCQEDLTLVREEVERTIHQGAPGGGFLFSSSNSLYPGHNIQSITEMYRYAREIGKYPIVENRRKQG' A
#
# COMPACT_ATOMS: atom_id res chain seq x y z
N MET A 1 12.38 8.28 8.83
CA MET A 1 11.52 8.08 7.65
C MET A 1 11.36 6.59 7.46
N LEU A 2 10.13 6.08 7.43
CA LEU A 2 9.87 4.69 7.09
C LEU A 2 9.50 4.62 5.61
N ALA A 3 10.08 3.68 4.87
CA ALA A 3 9.75 3.43 3.47
C ALA A 3 9.47 1.92 3.30
N GLY A 4 8.34 1.57 2.69
CA GLY A 4 7.93 0.18 2.42
C GLY A 4 6.76 -0.36 3.26
N ASN A 5 6.11 -1.47 2.91
CA ASN A 5 6.12 -2.06 1.58
C ASN A 5 4.85 -2.85 1.23
N VAL A 6 4.54 -2.86 -0.06
CA VAL A 6 3.72 -3.89 -0.69
C VAL A 6 4.64 -5.05 -1.07
N ASP A 7 4.28 -6.28 -0.70
CA ASP A 7 4.99 -7.49 -1.13
C ASP A 7 4.88 -7.68 -2.65
N THR A 8 5.96 -7.44 -3.36
CA THR A 8 5.97 -7.59 -4.82
C THR A 8 5.97 -9.05 -5.27
N THR A 9 6.45 -9.99 -4.44
CA THR A 9 6.65 -11.39 -4.85
C THR A 9 5.34 -12.13 -5.02
N HIS A 10 4.35 -11.84 -4.17
CA HIS A 10 3.04 -12.46 -4.24
C HIS A 10 1.98 -11.52 -4.83
N ILE A 11 1.84 -10.30 -4.30
CA ILE A 11 0.69 -9.42 -4.58
C ILE A 11 0.72 -8.89 -6.01
N LEU A 12 1.90 -8.46 -6.48
CA LEU A 12 2.04 -7.91 -7.82
C LEU A 12 2.10 -8.97 -8.93
N CYS A 13 2.05 -10.26 -8.58
CA CYS A 13 1.91 -11.38 -9.51
C CYS A 13 0.45 -11.85 -9.64
N GLN A 14 -0.47 -11.37 -8.78
CA GLN A 14 -1.88 -11.76 -8.82
C GLN A 14 -2.64 -11.03 -9.93
N GLU A 15 -3.73 -11.63 -10.40
CA GLU A 15 -4.74 -10.98 -11.24
C GLU A 15 -5.86 -10.33 -10.41
N ASP A 16 -6.05 -10.78 -9.16
CA ASP A 16 -7.06 -10.23 -8.26
C ASP A 16 -6.61 -8.88 -7.67
N LEU A 17 -7.17 -7.81 -8.23
CA LEU A 17 -6.93 -6.44 -7.81
C LEU A 17 -7.45 -6.15 -6.39
N THR A 18 -8.33 -6.98 -5.84
CA THR A 18 -8.82 -6.83 -4.46
C THR A 18 -7.69 -7.09 -3.46
N LEU A 19 -6.90 -8.15 -3.67
CA LEU A 19 -5.72 -8.45 -2.85
C LEU A 19 -4.69 -7.31 -2.90
N VAL A 20 -4.54 -6.68 -4.06
CA VAL A 20 -3.67 -5.50 -4.21
C VAL A 20 -4.17 -4.34 -3.33
N ARG A 21 -5.48 -4.07 -3.31
CA ARG A 21 -6.07 -3.00 -2.51
C ARG A 21 -5.95 -3.26 -1.01
N GLU A 22 -6.22 -4.49 -0.57
CA GLU A 22 -6.09 -4.90 0.84
C GLU A 22 -4.65 -4.72 1.34
N GLU A 23 -3.66 -5.09 0.53
CA GLU A 23 -2.25 -4.89 0.88
C GLU A 23 -1.86 -3.40 0.93
N VAL A 24 -2.36 -2.59 -0.01
CA VAL A 24 -2.17 -1.13 0.01
C VAL A 24 -2.77 -0.51 1.28
N GLU A 25 -3.99 -0.90 1.65
CA GLU A 25 -4.64 -0.47 2.89
C GLU A 25 -3.84 -0.86 4.12
N ARG A 26 -3.44 -2.14 4.22
CA ARG A 26 -2.63 -2.63 5.35
C ARG A 26 -1.36 -1.80 5.51
N THR A 27 -0.64 -1.57 4.41
CA THR A 27 0.63 -0.84 4.41
C THR A 27 0.45 0.63 4.78
N ILE A 28 -0.57 1.29 4.23
CA ILE A 28 -0.87 2.68 4.57
C ILE A 28 -1.34 2.78 6.03
N HIS A 29 -2.28 1.97 6.50
CA HIS A 29 -2.77 2.05 7.87
C HIS A 29 -1.70 1.77 8.93
N GLN A 30 -0.73 0.90 8.65
CA GLN A 30 0.35 0.59 9.58
C GLN A 30 1.48 1.63 9.53
N GLY A 31 1.85 2.11 8.34
CA GLY A 31 3.00 2.98 8.14
C GLY A 31 2.68 4.47 8.25
N ALA A 32 1.49 4.89 7.80
CA ALA A 32 1.13 6.29 7.61
C ALA A 32 0.79 7.13 8.84
N PRO A 33 0.21 6.57 9.93
CA PRO A 33 -0.21 7.37 11.07
C PRO A 33 0.94 8.21 11.64
N GLY A 34 0.69 9.50 11.86
CA GLY A 34 1.72 10.46 12.32
C GLY A 34 2.59 11.06 11.21
N GLY A 35 2.41 10.64 9.96
CA GLY A 35 3.16 11.16 8.81
C GLY A 35 4.59 10.60 8.70
N GLY A 36 5.35 11.07 7.70
CA GLY A 36 6.74 10.65 7.48
C GLY A 36 6.91 9.25 6.87
N PHE A 37 5.83 8.68 6.36
CA PHE A 37 5.81 7.41 5.63
C PHE A 37 5.84 7.63 4.12
N LEU A 38 6.77 6.96 3.45
CA LEU A 38 6.82 6.91 1.99
C LEU A 38 6.33 5.54 1.53
N PHE A 39 5.17 5.54 0.86
CA PHE A 39 4.63 4.34 0.23
C PHE A 39 5.50 3.92 -0.97
N SER A 40 5.96 2.67 -0.97
CA SER A 40 6.78 2.09 -2.04
C SER A 40 6.58 0.58 -2.13
N SER A 41 7.03 -0.02 -3.23
CA SER A 41 7.22 -1.47 -3.33
C SER A 41 8.31 -1.97 -2.36
N SER A 42 8.30 -3.27 -2.04
CA SER A 42 9.35 -3.90 -1.20
C SER A 42 10.69 -4.00 -1.91
N ASN A 43 10.65 -4.11 -3.23
CA ASN A 43 11.78 -4.32 -4.11
C ASN A 43 11.55 -3.64 -5.47
N SER A 44 12.51 -3.77 -6.38
CA SER A 44 12.33 -3.39 -7.78
C SER A 44 11.17 -4.15 -8.42
N LEU A 45 10.55 -3.54 -9.42
CA LEU A 45 9.60 -4.23 -10.30
C LEU A 45 10.38 -5.01 -11.36
N TYR A 46 9.94 -6.24 -11.64
CA TYR A 46 10.61 -7.16 -12.56
C TYR A 46 9.68 -7.63 -13.70
N PRO A 47 10.23 -8.03 -14.87
CA PRO A 47 9.45 -8.69 -15.92
C PRO A 47 8.78 -9.96 -15.36
N GLY A 48 7.45 -10.01 -15.39
CA GLY A 48 6.63 -11.07 -14.78
C GLY A 48 5.58 -10.56 -13.77
N HIS A 49 5.73 -9.34 -13.28
CA HIS A 49 4.67 -8.69 -12.52
C HIS A 49 3.50 -8.31 -13.42
N ASN A 50 2.29 -8.42 -12.89
CA ASN A 50 1.08 -8.01 -13.54
C ASN A 50 1.01 -6.47 -13.58
N ILE A 51 0.93 -5.89 -14.78
CA ILE A 51 0.88 -4.44 -15.00
C ILE A 51 -0.39 -3.83 -14.40
N GLN A 52 -1.52 -4.54 -14.44
CA GLN A 52 -2.77 -4.07 -13.84
C GLN A 52 -2.62 -3.99 -12.32
N SER A 53 -1.98 -4.97 -11.68
CA SER A 53 -1.72 -4.97 -10.25
C SER A 53 -0.76 -3.85 -9.83
N ILE A 54 0.29 -3.58 -10.61
CA ILE A 54 1.18 -2.42 -10.38
C ILE A 54 0.41 -1.11 -10.51
N THR A 55 -0.40 -0.98 -11.57
CA THR A 55 -1.17 0.24 -11.82
C THR A 55 -2.19 0.49 -10.70
N GLU A 56 -2.87 -0.57 -10.27
CA GLU A 56 -3.86 -0.53 -9.21
C GLU A 56 -3.24 -0.16 -7.87
N MET A 57 -2.06 -0.73 -7.54
CA MET A 57 -1.31 -0.41 -6.33
C MET A 57 -1.10 1.11 -6.20
N TYR A 58 -0.59 1.77 -7.25
CA TYR A 58 -0.35 3.22 -7.21
C TYR A 58 -1.64 4.04 -7.33
N ARG A 59 -2.61 3.61 -8.15
CA ARG A 59 -3.91 4.29 -8.29
C ARG A 59 -4.61 4.36 -6.95
N TYR A 60 -4.68 3.24 -6.24
CA TYR A 60 -5.39 3.12 -4.97
C TYR A 60 -4.62 3.75 -3.81
N ALA A 61 -3.29 3.60 -3.76
CA ALA A 61 -2.48 4.31 -2.78
C ALA A 61 -2.65 5.83 -2.87
N ARG A 62 -2.81 6.38 -4.08
CA ARG A 62 -3.12 7.80 -4.29
C ARG A 62 -4.53 8.18 -3.85
N GLU A 63 -5.48 7.26 -3.94
CA GLU A 63 -6.88 7.47 -3.53
C GLU A 63 -6.99 7.58 -2.00
N ILE A 64 -6.36 6.66 -1.27
CA ILE A 64 -6.51 6.53 0.19
C ILE A 64 -5.38 7.22 0.99
N GLY A 65 -4.20 7.39 0.39
CA GLY A 65 -2.98 7.88 1.02
C GLY A 65 -2.91 9.40 1.17
N LYS A 66 -3.96 10.06 1.67
CA LYS A 66 -3.93 11.49 2.00
C LYS A 66 -3.30 11.72 3.37
N TYR A 67 -2.12 12.35 3.39
CA TYR A 67 -1.37 12.59 4.63
C TYR A 67 -1.60 14.00 5.21
N PRO A 68 -1.46 14.17 6.54
CA PRO A 68 -1.30 13.10 7.53
C PRO A 68 -2.60 12.31 7.72
N ILE A 69 -2.50 10.97 7.75
CA ILE A 69 -3.64 10.14 8.14
C ILE A 69 -3.74 10.21 9.66
N VAL A 70 -4.78 10.90 10.14
CA VAL A 70 -5.08 10.97 11.57
C VAL A 70 -5.96 9.78 11.92
N GLU A 71 -5.39 8.79 12.58
CA GLU A 71 -6.15 7.65 13.07
C GLU A 71 -7.04 8.10 14.22
N ASN A 72 -8.34 8.27 13.95
CA ASN A 72 -9.32 8.53 14.99
C ASN A 72 -9.43 7.27 15.86
N ARG A 73 -8.61 7.18 16.92
CA ARG A 73 -8.80 6.19 17.99
C ARG A 73 -10.20 6.38 18.57
N ARG A 74 -11.18 5.64 18.04
CA ARG A 74 -12.39 5.34 18.80
C ARG A 74 -11.91 4.56 20.02
N LYS A 75 -11.93 5.23 21.17
CA LYS A 75 -11.75 4.60 22.47
C LYS A 75 -12.79 3.49 22.57
N GLN A 76 -12.37 2.24 22.36
CA GLN A 76 -13.12 1.11 22.88
C GLN A 76 -12.85 1.12 24.39
N GLY A 77 -13.90 1.48 25.13
CA GLY A 77 -13.93 1.47 26.59
C GLY A 77 -14.09 0.06 27.13
#